data_AF-A0A7W7T3H2-F1
#
_entry.id   AF-A0A7W7T3H2-F1
#
_cell.length_a   1.000
_cell.length_b   1.000
_cell.length_c   1.000
_cell.angle_alpha   90.00
_cell.angle_beta   90.00
_cell.angle_gamma   90.00
#
_symmetry.space_group_name_H-M   'P 1'
#
loop_
_entity.id
_entity.type
_entity.pdbx_description
1 polymer ?
#
loop_
_entity_poly.entity_id
_entity_poly.type
_entity_poly.pdbx_seq_one_letter_code
_entity_poly.pdbx_strand_id
1 'polypeptide(L)'
;MRRRGRRLGWLSFALGVVQLAAPGAVRRLGGVDDSARSRAVVPVVGVRELVHAAGLLTSRRKGAWAWTRVAGDAMDLAALGVALSRRDGGRRRRLVGVTGAVAGITALDLLTAVQATREARTSSPPARGVRKGGSVELTATTTIRKPASEVYAFWREVENLPTFMAHLEQVRATGDRTSHWSASAPFGKDVEWDAEITDETPGEKIVWRSTGKAAVPNAGTVHLTPAPDGVSTEVHVVLVYDIPGGAVGKAVAKYFGEEPHQQLDDDLRRLKQVLETGEVVRSDGAPWGKRARAEFPQRPAQPLSDAEREKGADA
;
A
#
# COMPACT_ATOMS: atom_id res chain seq x y z
N MET A 1 22.72 2.95 -4.69
CA MET A 1 22.77 1.48 -5.01
C MET A 1 23.37 0.99 -6.35
N ARG A 2 23.26 1.67 -7.51
CA ARG A 2 23.54 1.06 -8.86
C ARG A 2 24.92 0.39 -9.03
N ARG A 3 26.00 0.94 -8.46
CA ARG A 3 27.37 0.39 -8.60
C ARG A 3 27.62 -0.84 -7.72
N ARG A 4 27.02 -0.92 -6.51
CA ARG A 4 27.22 -2.05 -5.57
C ARG A 4 26.45 -3.30 -6.00
N GLY A 5 25.18 -3.16 -6.41
CA GLY A 5 24.39 -4.30 -6.91
C GLY A 5 24.95 -4.92 -8.20
N ARG A 6 25.61 -4.14 -9.06
CA ARG A 6 26.31 -4.67 -10.25
C ARG A 6 27.54 -5.49 -9.88
N ARG A 7 28.31 -5.08 -8.86
CA ARG A 7 29.49 -5.84 -8.39
C ARG A 7 29.08 -7.18 -7.78
N LEU A 8 28.01 -7.19 -6.98
CA LEU A 8 27.45 -8.43 -6.40
C LEU A 8 26.88 -9.36 -7.48
N GLY A 9 26.21 -8.80 -8.49
CA GLY A 9 25.73 -9.57 -9.65
C GLY A 9 26.87 -10.26 -10.42
N TRP A 10 27.98 -9.56 -10.67
CA TRP A 10 29.15 -10.16 -11.33
C TRP A 10 29.86 -11.21 -10.48
N LEU A 11 29.91 -11.01 -9.16
CA LEU A 11 30.49 -11.99 -8.23
C LEU A 11 29.65 -13.29 -8.18
N SER A 12 28.32 -13.15 -8.13
CA SER A 12 27.36 -14.27 -8.20
C SER A 12 27.50 -15.03 -9.53
N PHE A 13 27.66 -14.29 -10.63
CA PHE A 13 27.87 -14.86 -11.96
C PHE A 13 29.15 -15.71 -12.03
N ALA A 14 30.28 -15.14 -11.58
CA ALA A 14 31.57 -15.84 -11.59
C ALA A 14 31.53 -17.11 -10.71
N LEU A 15 30.91 -17.04 -9.54
CA LEU A 15 30.78 -18.18 -8.64
C LEU A 15 29.91 -19.29 -9.24
N GLY A 16 28.75 -18.93 -9.83
CA GLY A 16 27.86 -19.88 -10.49
C GLY A 16 28.51 -20.59 -11.68
N VAL A 17 29.28 -19.87 -12.49
CA VAL A 17 30.06 -20.45 -13.61
C VAL A 17 31.08 -21.46 -13.09
N VAL A 18 31.83 -21.14 -12.03
CA VAL A 18 32.85 -22.04 -11.46
C VAL A 18 32.23 -23.30 -10.87
N GLN A 19 31.06 -23.19 -10.23
CA GLN A 19 30.33 -24.33 -9.66
C GLN A 19 29.76 -25.27 -10.73
N LEU A 20 29.42 -24.76 -11.91
CA LEU A 20 28.95 -25.56 -13.05
C LEU A 20 30.10 -26.14 -13.89
N ALA A 21 31.15 -25.37 -14.14
CA ALA A 21 32.28 -25.78 -14.97
C ALA A 21 33.26 -26.70 -14.24
N ALA A 22 33.42 -26.54 -12.92
CA ALA A 22 34.39 -27.29 -12.12
C ALA A 22 33.83 -27.77 -10.76
N PRO A 23 32.67 -28.47 -10.71
CA PRO A 23 32.04 -28.89 -9.47
C PRO A 23 32.92 -29.81 -8.61
N GLY A 24 33.83 -30.58 -9.22
CA GLY A 24 34.80 -31.41 -8.50
C GLY A 24 35.88 -30.60 -7.76
N ALA A 25 36.37 -29.52 -8.35
CA ALA A 25 37.35 -28.64 -7.72
C ALA A 25 36.74 -27.90 -6.52
N VAL A 26 35.51 -27.39 -6.67
CA VAL A 26 34.77 -26.71 -5.60
C VAL A 26 34.54 -27.61 -4.39
N ARG A 27 34.19 -28.88 -4.59
CA ARG A 27 34.00 -29.84 -3.48
C ARG A 27 35.30 -30.14 -2.74
N ARG A 28 36.40 -30.33 -3.48
CA ARG A 28 37.73 -30.57 -2.90
C ARG A 28 38.25 -29.37 -2.09
N LEU A 29 38.12 -28.17 -2.64
CA LEU A 29 38.47 -26.93 -1.95
C LEU A 29 37.57 -26.69 -0.73
N GLY A 30 36.27 -26.99 -0.87
CA GLY A 30 35.28 -26.86 0.19
C GLY A 30 35.36 -27.90 1.30
N GLY A 31 36.18 -28.95 1.13
CA GLY A 31 36.27 -30.05 2.09
C GLY A 31 35.02 -30.91 2.19
N VAL A 32 34.15 -30.86 1.17
CA VAL A 32 32.91 -31.65 1.07
C VAL A 32 33.23 -32.99 0.41
N ASP A 33 32.76 -34.08 1.02
CA ASP A 33 32.98 -35.44 0.53
C ASP A 33 32.37 -35.69 -0.85
N ASP A 34 32.89 -36.69 -1.58
CA ASP A 34 32.39 -37.10 -2.91
C ASP A 34 31.17 -38.04 -2.83
N SER A 35 30.14 -37.58 -2.13
CA SER A 35 28.85 -38.26 -2.02
C SER A 35 27.94 -37.99 -3.22
N ALA A 36 27.00 -38.89 -3.51
CA ALA A 36 25.98 -38.66 -4.55
C ALA A 36 25.18 -37.36 -4.30
N ARG A 37 24.92 -37.02 -3.03
CA ARG A 37 24.23 -35.79 -2.63
C ARG A 37 25.05 -34.54 -2.95
N SER A 38 26.34 -34.52 -2.63
CA SER A 38 27.20 -33.36 -2.93
C SER A 38 27.46 -33.18 -4.43
N ARG A 39 27.48 -34.26 -5.21
CA ARG A 39 27.54 -34.20 -6.68
C ARG A 39 26.30 -33.55 -7.31
N ALA A 40 25.12 -33.76 -6.71
CA ALA A 40 23.87 -33.14 -7.15
C ALA A 40 23.72 -31.69 -6.66
N VAL A 41 24.14 -31.38 -5.44
CA VAL A 41 23.90 -30.07 -4.81
C VAL A 41 24.75 -28.94 -5.40
N VAL A 42 26.03 -29.18 -5.72
CA VAL A 42 26.94 -28.12 -6.17
C VAL A 42 26.51 -27.49 -7.51
N PRO A 43 26.11 -28.25 -8.54
CA PRO A 43 25.56 -27.67 -9.77
C PRO A 43 24.25 -26.91 -9.55
N VAL A 44 23.36 -27.39 -8.67
CA VAL A 44 22.09 -26.73 -8.35
C VAL A 44 22.31 -25.37 -7.69
N VAL A 45 23.27 -25.29 -6.75
CA VAL A 45 23.71 -24.03 -6.17
C VAL A 45 24.29 -23.11 -7.25
N GLY A 46 25.08 -23.65 -8.18
CA GLY A 46 25.61 -22.89 -9.32
C GLY A 46 24.54 -22.25 -10.21
N VAL A 47 23.49 -23.00 -10.55
CA VAL A 47 22.33 -22.46 -11.28
C VAL A 47 21.63 -21.35 -10.48
N ARG A 48 21.44 -21.56 -9.17
CA ARG A 48 20.83 -20.56 -8.28
C ARG A 48 21.61 -19.25 -8.25
N GLU A 49 22.95 -19.31 -8.18
CA GLU A 49 23.81 -18.13 -8.21
C GLU A 49 23.71 -17.36 -9.54
N LEU A 50 23.57 -18.06 -10.68
CA LEU A 50 23.33 -17.43 -11.99
C LEU A 50 21.96 -16.74 -12.07
N VAL A 51 20.91 -17.35 -11.50
CA VAL A 51 19.57 -16.75 -11.44
C VAL A 51 19.59 -15.45 -10.61
N HIS A 52 20.28 -15.47 -9.46
CA HIS A 52 20.47 -14.26 -8.64
C HIS A 52 21.28 -13.18 -9.38
N ALA A 53 22.33 -13.58 -10.12
CA ALA A 53 23.12 -12.66 -10.94
C ALA A 53 22.27 -11.98 -12.02
N ALA A 54 21.46 -12.75 -12.74
CA ALA A 54 20.55 -12.24 -13.76
C ALA A 54 19.55 -11.25 -13.15
N GLY A 55 18.91 -11.62 -12.03
CA GLY A 55 17.95 -10.76 -11.32
C GLY A 55 18.54 -9.42 -10.86
N LEU A 56 19.76 -9.42 -10.29
CA LEU A 56 20.42 -8.18 -9.82
C LEU A 56 20.93 -7.28 -10.95
N LEU A 57 21.31 -7.87 -12.08
CA LEU A 57 21.84 -7.16 -13.25
C LEU A 57 20.72 -6.56 -14.10
N THR A 58 19.62 -7.29 -14.31
CA THR A 58 18.55 -6.92 -15.26
C THR A 58 17.31 -6.33 -14.62
N SER A 59 16.96 -6.68 -13.37
CA SER A 59 15.69 -6.27 -12.77
C SER A 59 15.67 -4.80 -12.31
N ARG A 60 14.51 -4.17 -12.46
CA ARG A 60 14.20 -2.85 -11.86
C ARG A 60 13.99 -2.94 -10.34
N ARG A 61 13.58 -4.09 -9.80
CA ARG A 61 13.32 -4.32 -8.35
C ARG A 61 14.51 -4.97 -7.64
N LYS A 62 15.67 -4.30 -7.67
CA LYS A 62 16.95 -4.85 -7.15
C LYS A 62 16.93 -5.19 -5.66
N GLY A 63 16.07 -4.54 -4.87
CA GLY A 63 15.93 -4.82 -3.43
C GLY A 63 15.28 -6.17 -3.12
N ALA A 64 14.32 -6.63 -3.93
CA ALA A 64 13.71 -7.94 -3.74
C ALA A 64 14.71 -9.07 -4.02
N TRP A 65 15.50 -8.93 -5.09
CA TRP A 65 16.57 -9.88 -5.45
C TRP A 65 17.74 -9.89 -4.46
N ALA A 66 17.97 -8.81 -3.71
CA ALA A 66 18.96 -8.80 -2.63
C ALA A 66 18.51 -9.68 -1.45
N TRP A 67 17.20 -9.69 -1.12
CA TRP A 67 16.65 -10.53 -0.05
C TRP A 67 16.68 -12.02 -0.38
N THR A 68 16.53 -12.41 -1.66
CA THR A 68 16.63 -13.82 -2.04
C THR A 68 18.05 -14.37 -1.90
N ARG A 69 19.09 -13.51 -2.08
CA ARG A 69 20.49 -13.88 -1.79
C ARG A 69 20.72 -14.14 -0.30
N VAL A 70 20.23 -13.24 0.56
CA VAL A 70 20.31 -13.43 2.03
C VAL A 70 19.66 -14.75 2.46
N ALA A 71 18.51 -15.09 1.87
CA ALA A 71 17.83 -16.35 2.13
C ALA A 71 18.64 -17.57 1.64
N GLY A 72 19.24 -17.48 0.45
CA GLY A 72 20.11 -18.54 -0.09
C GLY A 72 21.35 -18.79 0.77
N ASP A 73 22.02 -17.72 1.18
CA ASP A 73 23.18 -17.76 2.06
C ASP A 73 22.86 -18.37 3.44
N ALA A 74 21.68 -18.08 3.99
CA ALA A 74 21.22 -18.69 5.24
C ALA A 74 21.08 -20.22 5.11
N MET A 75 20.61 -20.72 3.97
CA MET A 75 20.55 -22.16 3.70
C MET A 75 21.95 -22.78 3.58
N ASP A 76 22.88 -22.08 2.92
CA ASP A 76 24.25 -22.55 2.74
C ASP A 76 25.00 -22.61 4.08
N LEU A 77 24.82 -21.60 4.94
CA LEU A 77 25.36 -21.58 6.31
C LEU A 77 24.77 -22.70 7.17
N ALA A 78 23.48 -22.99 7.04
CA ALA A 78 22.85 -24.11 7.74
C ALA A 78 23.44 -25.46 7.30
N ALA A 79 23.62 -25.67 5.99
CA ALA A 79 24.24 -26.87 5.44
C ALA A 79 25.70 -27.03 5.88
N LEU A 80 26.47 -25.93 5.89
CA LEU A 80 27.85 -25.90 6.38
C LEU A 80 27.93 -26.16 7.88
N GLY A 81 27.00 -25.63 8.67
CA GLY A 81 26.89 -25.90 10.11
C GLY A 81 26.65 -27.39 10.41
N VAL A 82 25.77 -28.04 9.65
CA VAL A 82 25.55 -29.51 9.74
C VAL A 82 26.79 -30.29 9.29
N ALA A 83 27.54 -29.79 8.30
CA ALA A 83 28.79 -30.41 7.88
C ALA A 83 29.90 -30.26 8.93
N LEU A 84 29.99 -29.11 9.60
CA LEU A 84 30.98 -28.83 10.65
C LEU A 84 30.78 -29.68 11.89
N SER A 85 29.53 -29.98 12.27
CA SER A 85 29.23 -30.82 13.44
C SER A 85 29.58 -32.30 13.27
N ARG A 86 29.88 -32.73 12.03
CA ARG A 86 30.15 -34.14 11.68
C ARG A 86 31.60 -34.38 11.24
N ARG A 87 32.50 -33.41 11.39
CA ARG A 87 33.85 -33.45 10.81
C ARG A 87 34.91 -32.98 11.78
N ASP A 88 36.04 -33.67 11.77
CA ASP A 88 37.23 -33.33 12.55
C ASP A 88 38.50 -33.14 11.69
N GLY A 89 39.56 -32.65 12.32
CA GLY A 89 40.89 -32.51 11.72
C GLY A 89 40.99 -31.46 10.60
N GLY A 90 41.79 -31.76 9.56
CA GLY A 90 42.07 -30.82 8.46
C GLY A 90 40.86 -30.47 7.59
N ARG A 91 39.85 -31.36 7.52
CA ARG A 91 38.59 -31.08 6.80
C ARG A 91 37.74 -30.05 7.53
N ARG A 92 37.69 -30.12 8.86
CA ARG A 92 37.01 -29.12 9.70
C ARG A 92 37.63 -27.73 9.54
N ARG A 93 38.97 -27.62 9.54
CA ARG A 93 39.67 -26.34 9.32
C ARG A 93 39.32 -25.69 7.98
N ARG A 94 39.24 -26.46 6.89
CA ARG A 94 38.80 -25.96 5.58
C ARG A 94 37.34 -25.50 5.58
N LEU A 95 36.45 -26.29 6.17
CA LEU A 95 35.03 -25.93 6.31
C LEU A 95 34.82 -24.67 7.15
N VAL A 96 35.60 -24.46 8.22
CA VAL A 96 35.57 -23.22 9.02
C VAL A 96 35.94 -22.02 8.16
N GLY A 97 37.00 -22.12 7.33
CA GLY A 97 37.38 -21.06 6.40
C GLY A 97 36.29 -20.73 5.38
N VAL A 98 35.66 -21.76 4.78
CA VAL A 98 34.54 -21.58 3.83
C VAL A 98 33.33 -20.96 4.51
N THR A 99 32.99 -21.42 5.71
CA THR A 99 31.86 -20.88 6.49
C THR A 99 32.08 -19.41 6.83
N GLY A 100 33.31 -19.04 7.22
CA GLY A 100 33.68 -17.64 7.46
C GLY A 100 33.55 -16.76 6.21
N ALA A 101 33.99 -17.26 5.05
CA ALA A 101 33.83 -16.56 3.78
C ALA A 101 32.35 -16.37 3.39
N VAL A 102 31.52 -17.41 3.53
CA VAL A 102 30.07 -17.33 3.27
C VAL A 102 29.42 -16.34 4.23
N ALA A 103 29.70 -16.41 5.53
CA ALA A 103 29.15 -15.49 6.51
C ALA A 103 29.51 -14.02 6.23
N GLY A 104 30.72 -13.76 5.73
CA GLY A 104 31.14 -12.43 5.27
C GLY A 104 30.34 -11.93 4.07
N ILE A 105 30.06 -12.81 3.09
CA ILE A 105 29.20 -12.51 1.93
C ILE A 105 27.77 -12.24 2.41
N THR A 106 27.25 -13.05 3.33
CA THR A 106 25.90 -12.89 3.91
C THR A 106 25.74 -11.56 4.62
N ALA A 107 26.74 -11.13 5.39
CA ALA A 107 26.73 -9.82 6.04
C ALA A 107 26.66 -8.69 5.00
N LEU A 108 27.43 -8.80 3.92
CA LEU A 108 27.40 -7.82 2.83
C LEU A 108 26.05 -7.80 2.11
N ASP A 109 25.50 -8.98 1.79
CA ASP A 109 24.20 -9.12 1.15
C ASP A 109 23.08 -8.57 2.04
N LEU A 110 23.11 -8.86 3.35
CA LEU A 110 22.17 -8.31 4.32
C LEU A 110 22.26 -6.79 4.42
N LEU A 111 23.48 -6.22 4.48
CA LEU A 111 23.67 -4.78 4.45
C LEU A 111 23.09 -4.16 3.17
N THR A 112 23.30 -4.80 2.02
CA THR A 112 22.73 -4.29 0.76
C THR A 112 21.21 -4.42 0.68
N ALA A 113 20.62 -5.50 1.21
CA ALA A 113 19.18 -5.71 1.25
C ALA A 113 18.49 -4.73 2.21
N VAL A 114 19.09 -4.48 3.38
CA VAL A 114 18.61 -3.49 4.35
C VAL A 114 18.73 -2.07 3.79
N GLN A 115 19.87 -1.72 3.18
CA GLN A 115 20.03 -0.43 2.50
C GLN A 115 19.03 -0.27 1.35
N ALA A 116 18.77 -1.32 0.57
CA ALA A 116 17.77 -1.32 -0.49
C ALA A 116 16.34 -1.10 0.02
N THR A 117 16.00 -1.73 1.14
CA THR A 117 14.70 -1.56 1.78
C THR A 117 14.55 -0.16 2.37
N ARG A 118 15.62 0.42 2.92
CA ARG A 118 15.66 1.80 3.41
C ARG A 118 15.58 2.81 2.27
N GLU A 119 16.36 2.63 1.20
CA GLU A 119 16.31 3.44 -0.02
C GLU A 119 14.90 3.38 -0.63
N ALA A 120 14.27 2.21 -0.76
CA ALA A 120 12.89 2.10 -1.27
C ALA A 120 11.85 2.83 -0.37
N ARG A 121 12.05 2.84 0.95
CA ARG A 121 11.22 3.63 1.88
C ARG A 121 11.45 5.14 1.75
N THR A 122 12.64 5.58 1.34
CA THR A 122 12.96 7.01 1.14
C THR A 122 12.76 7.51 -0.30
N SER A 123 12.73 6.60 -1.28
CA SER A 123 12.64 6.86 -2.72
C SER A 123 11.27 6.50 -3.30
N SER A 124 10.36 5.99 -2.48
CA SER A 124 8.94 6.18 -2.77
C SER A 124 8.78 7.70 -2.91
N PRO A 125 8.29 8.22 -4.05
CA PRO A 125 7.95 9.64 -4.12
C PRO A 125 7.09 9.94 -2.89
N PRO A 126 7.24 11.10 -2.23
CA PRO A 126 6.29 11.44 -1.20
C PRO A 126 4.92 11.33 -1.87
N ALA A 127 4.11 10.36 -1.44
CA ALA A 127 2.69 10.53 -1.54
C ALA A 127 2.47 11.92 -0.97
N ARG A 128 1.97 12.85 -1.79
CA ARG A 128 1.53 14.15 -1.27
C ARG A 128 0.67 13.82 -0.05
N GLY A 129 1.10 14.29 1.12
CA GLY A 129 0.25 14.27 2.30
C GLY A 129 0.53 13.25 3.41
N VAL A 130 1.71 12.65 3.61
CA VAL A 130 1.97 12.00 4.92
C VAL A 130 3.31 12.42 5.51
N ARG A 131 3.29 13.47 6.35
CA ARG A 131 4.38 13.76 7.28
C ARG A 131 4.29 12.79 8.46
N LYS A 132 5.44 12.43 9.04
CA LYS A 132 5.57 11.50 10.17
C LYS A 132 4.92 12.15 11.41
N GLY A 133 3.67 11.77 11.70
CA GLY A 133 2.81 12.44 12.69
C GLY A 133 2.20 13.75 12.18
N GLY A 134 1.83 13.79 10.89
CA GLY A 134 1.41 15.03 10.27
C GLY A 134 0.22 14.85 9.34
N SER A 135 -0.56 15.93 9.32
CA SER A 135 -1.75 16.14 8.54
C SER A 135 -1.67 15.62 7.09
N VAL A 136 -2.76 14.98 6.66
CA VAL A 136 -3.01 14.54 5.29
C VAL A 136 -3.94 15.56 4.64
N GLU A 137 -3.48 16.18 3.56
CA GLU A 137 -4.29 17.09 2.75
C GLU A 137 -4.69 16.38 1.45
N LEU A 138 -5.99 16.28 1.22
CA LEU A 138 -6.61 15.71 0.03
C LEU A 138 -7.25 16.84 -0.77
N THR A 139 -7.03 16.85 -2.07
CA THR A 139 -7.67 17.80 -2.99
C THR A 139 -8.22 17.04 -4.18
N ALA A 140 -9.45 17.39 -4.58
CA ALA A 140 -10.05 16.91 -5.83
C ALA A 140 -10.95 18.00 -6.44
N THR A 141 -11.26 17.85 -7.71
CA THR A 141 -12.13 18.76 -8.44
C THR A 141 -12.99 17.99 -9.43
N THR A 142 -14.26 18.37 -9.56
CA THR A 142 -15.16 17.86 -10.61
C THR A 142 -16.04 18.98 -11.13
N THR A 143 -16.53 18.85 -12.36
CA THR A 143 -17.52 19.76 -12.93
C THR A 143 -18.87 19.07 -12.98
N ILE A 144 -19.90 19.68 -12.39
CA ILE A 144 -21.27 19.15 -12.30
C ILE A 144 -22.18 20.07 -13.09
N ARG A 145 -22.98 19.53 -14.01
CA ARG A 145 -23.95 20.26 -14.84
C ARG A 145 -25.21 20.62 -14.03
N LYS A 146 -25.00 21.42 -12.99
CA LYS A 146 -26.03 22.00 -12.12
C LYS A 146 -25.62 23.41 -11.68
N PRO A 147 -26.59 24.32 -11.41
CA PRO A 147 -26.30 25.63 -10.83
C PRO A 147 -25.60 25.52 -9.47
N ALA A 148 -24.71 26.46 -9.16
CA ALA A 148 -23.92 26.42 -7.92
C ALA A 148 -24.80 26.45 -6.66
N SER A 149 -25.96 27.12 -6.72
CA SER A 149 -26.95 27.13 -5.64
C SER A 149 -27.53 25.75 -5.34
N GLU A 150 -27.75 24.91 -6.36
CA GLU A 150 -28.28 23.55 -6.20
C GLU A 150 -27.20 22.63 -5.60
N VAL A 151 -25.97 22.71 -6.12
CA VAL A 151 -24.83 21.96 -5.57
C VAL A 151 -24.57 22.36 -4.11
N TYR A 152 -24.63 23.66 -3.81
CA TYR A 152 -24.48 24.18 -2.46
C TYR A 152 -25.57 23.65 -1.53
N ALA A 153 -26.85 23.76 -1.91
CA ALA A 153 -27.96 23.30 -1.09
C ALA A 153 -27.86 21.79 -0.80
N PHE A 154 -27.49 21.00 -1.82
CA PHE A 154 -27.28 19.55 -1.65
C PHE A 154 -26.16 19.24 -0.65
N TRP A 155 -25.03 19.96 -0.73
CA TRP A 155 -23.91 19.77 0.19
C TRP A 155 -24.21 20.25 1.61
N ARG A 156 -24.91 21.39 1.73
CA ARG A 156 -25.26 22.04 3.00
C ARG A 156 -26.23 21.20 3.82
N GLU A 157 -27.05 20.40 3.16
CA GLU A 157 -27.84 19.34 3.77
C GLU A 157 -26.93 18.14 4.05
N VAL A 158 -26.28 18.17 5.22
CA VAL A 158 -25.20 17.23 5.58
C VAL A 158 -25.63 15.77 5.59
N GLU A 159 -26.94 15.50 5.73
CA GLU A 159 -27.51 14.15 5.67
C GLU A 159 -27.40 13.53 4.27
N ASN A 160 -27.16 14.32 3.22
CA ASN A 160 -26.87 13.84 1.88
C ASN A 160 -25.45 13.28 1.73
N LEU A 161 -24.50 13.63 2.60
CA LEU A 161 -23.09 13.26 2.41
C LEU A 161 -22.86 11.74 2.30
N PRO A 162 -23.48 10.88 3.13
CA PRO A 162 -23.35 9.42 3.01
C PRO A 162 -23.85 8.84 1.68
N THR A 163 -24.65 9.57 0.90
CA THR A 163 -25.14 9.08 -0.41
C THR A 163 -24.04 8.99 -1.45
N PHE A 164 -22.97 9.79 -1.31
CA PHE A 164 -21.85 9.82 -2.25
C PHE A 164 -20.47 9.65 -1.58
N MET A 165 -20.35 9.91 -0.27
CA MET A 165 -19.13 9.67 0.49
C MET A 165 -19.14 8.27 1.10
N ALA A 166 -18.54 7.32 0.39
CA ALA A 166 -18.59 5.88 0.67
C ALA A 166 -18.09 5.45 2.06
N HIS A 167 -17.24 6.29 2.66
CA HIS A 167 -16.61 6.06 3.95
C HIS A 167 -17.48 6.53 5.13
N LEU A 168 -18.46 7.40 4.88
CA LEU A 168 -19.41 7.85 5.88
C LEU A 168 -20.56 6.86 5.98
N GLU A 169 -20.89 6.45 7.20
CA GLU A 169 -22.03 5.59 7.48
C GLU A 169 -23.27 6.43 7.74
N GLN A 170 -23.11 7.50 8.52
CA GLN A 170 -24.20 8.43 8.81
C GLN A 170 -23.67 9.81 9.16
N VAL A 171 -24.39 10.83 8.72
CA VAL A 171 -24.22 12.21 9.16
C VAL A 171 -25.59 12.73 9.58
N ARG A 172 -25.67 13.32 10.77
CA ARG A 172 -26.92 13.90 11.33
C ARG A 172 -26.70 15.35 11.69
N ALA A 173 -27.63 16.22 11.33
CA ALA A 173 -27.63 17.59 11.84
C ALA A 173 -27.96 17.58 13.36
N THR A 174 -27.19 18.32 14.16
CA THR A 174 -27.43 18.48 15.61
C THR A 174 -27.80 19.92 15.97
N GLY A 175 -27.72 20.83 15.00
CA GLY A 175 -28.06 22.24 15.10
C GLY A 175 -27.92 22.90 13.73
N ASP A 176 -28.01 24.23 13.66
CA ASP A 176 -27.91 24.95 12.38
C ASP A 176 -26.54 24.75 11.71
N ARG A 177 -25.46 24.83 12.50
CA ARG A 177 -24.07 24.71 12.01
C ARG A 177 -23.33 23.51 12.55
N THR A 178 -23.97 22.65 13.34
CA THR A 178 -23.34 21.53 14.02
C THR A 178 -23.93 20.21 13.55
N SER A 179 -23.09 19.18 13.50
CA SER A 179 -23.48 17.86 13.02
C SER A 179 -22.67 16.76 13.68
N HIS A 180 -23.24 15.55 13.73
CA HIS A 180 -22.60 14.35 14.26
C HIS A 180 -22.37 13.36 13.11
N TRP A 181 -21.15 12.87 12.98
CA TRP A 181 -20.67 12.07 11.85
C TRP A 181 -20.17 10.72 12.35
N SER A 182 -20.47 9.67 11.61
CA SER A 182 -19.96 8.33 11.83
C SER A 182 -19.37 7.77 10.53
N ALA A 183 -18.19 7.16 10.64
CA ALA A 183 -17.52 6.49 9.53
C ALA A 183 -17.13 5.07 9.92
N SER A 184 -17.24 4.18 8.97
CA SER A 184 -16.80 2.80 9.12
C SER A 184 -15.27 2.71 8.98
N ALA A 185 -14.59 2.16 9.98
CA ALA A 185 -13.16 1.81 9.88
C ALA A 185 -12.97 0.28 9.73
N PRO A 186 -11.78 -0.17 9.27
CA PRO A 186 -11.47 -1.59 9.18
C PRO A 186 -11.70 -2.34 10.50
N PHE A 187 -12.12 -3.60 10.40
CA PHE A 187 -12.40 -4.49 11.53
C PHE A 187 -13.67 -4.14 12.34
N GLY A 188 -14.63 -3.43 11.72
CA GLY A 188 -15.94 -3.19 12.32
C GLY A 188 -15.89 -2.24 13.52
N LYS A 189 -14.93 -1.32 13.53
CA LYS A 189 -14.88 -0.24 14.52
C LYS A 189 -15.42 1.02 13.86
N ASP A 190 -16.45 1.60 14.45
CA ASP A 190 -16.99 2.87 13.98
C ASP A 190 -16.20 4.01 14.61
N VAL A 191 -15.94 5.05 13.81
CA VAL A 191 -15.29 6.28 14.25
C VAL A 191 -16.32 7.38 14.19
N GLU A 192 -16.56 8.02 15.32
CA GLU A 192 -17.55 9.08 15.46
C GLU A 192 -16.87 10.40 15.83
N TRP A 193 -17.39 11.50 15.30
CA TRP A 193 -16.97 12.85 15.67
C TRP A 193 -18.10 13.85 15.45
N ASP A 194 -18.05 14.94 16.21
CA ASP A 194 -18.87 16.12 15.95
C ASP A 194 -18.11 17.07 15.03
N ALA A 195 -18.85 17.81 14.19
CA ALA A 195 -18.31 18.82 13.29
C ALA A 195 -19.14 20.11 13.35
N GLU A 196 -18.47 21.23 13.09
CA GLU A 196 -19.11 22.54 12.97
C GLU A 196 -18.72 23.22 11.65
N ILE A 197 -19.67 23.91 11.02
CA ILE A 197 -19.42 24.80 9.89
C ILE A 197 -18.83 26.10 10.44
N THR A 198 -17.59 26.42 10.10
CA THR A 198 -16.88 27.60 10.61
C THR A 198 -17.05 28.84 9.74
N ASP A 199 -17.26 28.64 8.44
CA ASP A 199 -17.45 29.73 7.48
C ASP A 199 -18.28 29.22 6.29
N GLU A 200 -19.17 30.04 5.75
CA GLU A 200 -19.92 29.71 4.55
C GLU A 200 -20.39 30.96 3.78
N THR A 201 -20.47 30.82 2.46
CA THR A 201 -21.11 31.79 1.57
C THR A 201 -22.07 31.01 0.67
N PRO A 202 -23.39 31.27 0.74
CA PRO A 202 -24.37 30.54 -0.06
C PRO A 202 -24.04 30.52 -1.55
N GLY A 203 -24.00 29.33 -2.14
CA GLY A 203 -23.66 29.13 -3.56
C GLY A 203 -22.18 29.20 -3.91
N GLU A 204 -21.29 29.51 -2.96
CA GLU A 204 -19.87 29.72 -3.24
C GLU A 204 -18.95 28.84 -2.38
N LYS A 205 -19.21 28.72 -1.07
CA LYS A 205 -18.25 28.08 -0.15
C LYS A 205 -18.90 27.49 1.10
N ILE A 206 -18.40 26.34 1.53
CA ILE A 206 -18.67 25.74 2.85
C ILE A 206 -17.33 25.32 3.48
N VAL A 207 -17.07 25.74 4.72
CA VAL A 207 -15.88 25.38 5.49
C VAL A 207 -16.30 24.78 6.81
N TRP A 208 -15.75 23.63 7.16
CA TRP A 208 -16.06 22.93 8.41
C TRP A 208 -14.81 22.38 9.09
N ARG A 209 -14.95 22.06 10.37
CA ARG A 209 -13.96 21.31 11.15
C ARG A 209 -14.63 20.39 12.16
N SER A 210 -13.96 19.29 12.48
CA SER A 210 -14.30 18.47 13.64
C SER A 210 -14.10 19.25 14.93
N THR A 211 -14.96 19.04 15.92
CA THR A 211 -14.89 19.65 17.24
C THR A 211 -14.55 18.61 18.32
N GLY A 212 -14.23 19.08 19.53
CA GLY A 212 -13.93 18.22 20.67
C GLY A 212 -12.64 17.39 20.52
N LYS A 213 -12.60 16.22 21.15
CA LYS A 213 -11.46 15.27 21.09
C LYS A 213 -11.73 14.17 20.06
N ALA A 214 -12.04 14.56 18.82
CA ALA A 214 -12.24 13.62 17.73
C ALA A 214 -11.05 12.64 17.60
N ALA A 215 -11.34 11.36 17.39
CA ALA A 215 -10.30 10.34 17.26
C ALA A 215 -9.40 10.56 16.04
N VAL A 216 -9.94 11.21 15.00
CA VAL A 216 -9.21 11.69 13.82
C VAL A 216 -9.69 13.12 13.53
N PRO A 217 -9.02 14.15 14.08
CA PRO A 217 -9.37 15.53 13.78
C PRO A 217 -9.33 15.79 12.28
N ASN A 218 -10.36 16.42 11.74
CA ASN A 218 -10.47 16.70 10.33
C ASN A 218 -11.09 18.07 10.06
N ALA A 219 -10.79 18.64 8.91
CA ALA A 219 -11.37 19.88 8.41
C ALA A 219 -11.56 19.77 6.91
N GLY A 220 -12.47 20.56 6.37
CA GLY A 220 -12.69 20.57 4.94
C GLY A 220 -13.25 21.88 4.44
N THR A 221 -13.09 22.05 3.13
CA THR A 221 -13.50 23.23 2.40
C THR A 221 -14.05 22.77 1.05
N VAL A 222 -15.24 23.25 0.72
CA VAL A 222 -15.85 23.10 -0.60
C VAL A 222 -15.97 24.48 -1.20
N HIS A 223 -15.38 24.69 -2.37
CA HIS A 223 -15.57 25.88 -3.19
C HIS A 223 -16.34 25.51 -4.45
N LEU A 224 -17.29 26.38 -4.81
CA LEU A 224 -18.18 26.26 -5.95
C LEU A 224 -17.93 27.45 -6.86
N THR A 225 -17.44 27.19 -8.07
CA THR A 225 -17.19 28.21 -9.07
C THR A 225 -18.08 27.96 -10.28
N PRO A 226 -18.90 28.92 -10.73
CA PRO A 226 -19.65 28.78 -11.97
C PRO A 226 -18.72 28.46 -13.13
N ALA A 227 -19.03 27.41 -13.89
CA ALA A 227 -18.25 27.03 -15.05
C ALA A 227 -18.52 27.98 -16.23
N PRO A 228 -17.59 28.11 -17.20
CA PRO A 228 -17.76 29.00 -18.35
C PRO A 228 -18.97 28.68 -19.25
N ASP A 229 -19.54 27.48 -19.15
CA ASP A 229 -20.71 27.07 -19.94
C ASP A 229 -22.05 27.65 -19.43
N GLY A 230 -22.04 28.32 -18.28
CA GLY A 230 -23.20 28.98 -17.69
C GLY A 230 -24.27 28.04 -17.09
N VAL A 231 -24.05 26.72 -17.17
CA VAL A 231 -25.01 25.70 -16.69
C VAL A 231 -24.37 24.69 -15.73
N SER A 232 -23.04 24.71 -15.61
CA SER A 232 -22.29 23.83 -14.74
C SER A 232 -21.57 24.59 -13.62
N THR A 233 -21.12 23.85 -12.62
CA THR A 233 -20.34 24.34 -11.48
C THR A 233 -19.09 23.48 -11.32
N GLU A 234 -17.93 24.12 -11.22
CA GLU A 234 -16.68 23.50 -10.78
C GLU A 234 -16.68 23.40 -9.25
N VAL A 235 -16.60 22.17 -8.75
CA VAL A 235 -16.62 21.83 -7.34
C VAL A 235 -15.21 21.46 -6.92
N HIS A 236 -14.57 22.31 -6.12
CA HIS A 236 -13.23 22.09 -5.58
C HIS A 236 -13.33 21.72 -4.10
N VAL A 237 -12.77 20.56 -3.74
CA VAL A 237 -12.82 20.07 -2.37
C VAL A 237 -11.42 19.88 -1.84
N VAL A 238 -11.19 20.43 -0.64
CA VAL A 238 -9.98 20.23 0.15
C VAL A 238 -10.39 19.60 1.47
N LEU A 239 -9.81 18.45 1.81
CA LEU A 239 -9.97 17.79 3.11
C LEU A 239 -8.62 17.69 3.80
N VAL A 240 -8.60 17.93 5.09
CA VAL A 240 -7.40 17.91 5.92
C VAL A 240 -7.66 16.99 7.10
N TYR A 241 -6.85 15.94 7.27
CA TYR A 241 -6.95 14.99 8.38
C TYR A 241 -5.68 15.01 9.22
N ASP A 242 -5.80 15.34 10.50
CA ASP A 242 -4.71 15.13 11.44
C ASP A 242 -4.77 13.69 11.96
N ILE A 243 -3.87 12.84 11.48
CA ILE A 243 -3.84 11.42 11.85
C ILE A 243 -2.94 11.26 13.07
N PRO A 244 -3.50 10.94 14.26
CA PRO A 244 -2.69 10.81 15.46
C PRO A 244 -1.69 9.66 15.34
N GLY A 245 -0.52 9.82 15.96
CA GLY A 245 0.44 8.72 16.10
C GLY A 245 -0.12 7.56 16.92
N GLY A 246 0.40 6.35 16.70
CA GLY A 246 0.04 5.15 17.48
C GLY A 246 -0.85 4.17 16.72
N ALA A 247 -1.62 3.36 17.45
CA ALA A 247 -2.40 2.27 16.86
C ALA A 247 -3.54 2.77 15.95
N VAL A 248 -4.20 3.88 16.32
CA VAL A 248 -5.27 4.52 15.53
C VAL A 248 -4.73 5.00 14.18
N GLY A 249 -3.63 5.78 14.17
CA GLY A 249 -3.05 6.24 12.92
C GLY A 249 -2.56 5.12 11.99
N LYS A 250 -2.08 4.00 12.55
CA LYS A 250 -1.74 2.81 11.74
C LYS A 250 -2.96 2.16 11.09
N ALA A 251 -4.11 2.16 11.75
CA ALA A 251 -5.35 1.62 11.20
C ALA A 251 -5.90 2.53 10.09
N VAL A 252 -5.91 3.84 10.33
CA VAL A 252 -6.34 4.86 9.36
C VAL A 252 -5.44 4.86 8.12
N ALA A 253 -4.11 4.81 8.29
CA ALA A 253 -3.18 4.72 7.16
C ALA A 253 -3.37 3.43 6.34
N LYS A 254 -3.78 2.32 6.97
CA LYS A 254 -4.10 1.08 6.27
C LYS A 254 -5.44 1.17 5.52
N TYR A 255 -6.40 1.93 6.04
CA TYR A 255 -7.71 2.16 5.42
C TYR A 255 -7.61 3.04 4.17
N PHE A 256 -6.92 4.18 4.26
CA PHE A 256 -6.71 5.06 3.11
C PHE A 256 -5.80 4.46 2.03
N GLY A 257 -5.12 3.36 2.32
CA GLY A 257 -4.24 2.67 1.37
C GLY A 257 -3.06 3.53 0.91
N GLU A 258 -2.50 3.19 -0.25
CA GLU A 258 -1.41 3.95 -0.86
C GLU A 258 -1.90 5.21 -1.62
N GLU A 259 -3.20 5.34 -1.90
CA GLU A 259 -3.78 6.42 -2.72
C GLU A 259 -5.04 7.09 -2.11
N PRO A 260 -4.91 7.85 -1.00
CA PRO A 260 -6.03 8.54 -0.35
C PRO A 260 -6.78 9.53 -1.27
N HIS A 261 -6.07 10.15 -2.22
CA HIS A 261 -6.65 11.08 -3.19
C HIS A 261 -7.67 10.41 -4.13
N GLN A 262 -7.49 9.11 -4.42
CA GLN A 262 -8.38 8.38 -5.32
C GLN A 262 -9.77 8.19 -4.68
N GLN A 263 -9.83 8.08 -3.35
CA GLN A 263 -11.11 7.96 -2.64
C GLN A 263 -11.94 9.25 -2.77
N LEU A 264 -11.31 10.42 -2.61
CA LEU A 264 -11.97 11.71 -2.78
C LEU A 264 -12.42 11.95 -4.23
N ASP A 265 -11.59 11.56 -5.22
CA ASP A 265 -11.97 11.59 -6.65
C ASP A 265 -13.20 10.71 -6.93
N ASP A 266 -13.22 9.50 -6.36
CA ASP A 266 -14.36 8.58 -6.47
C ASP A 266 -15.63 9.12 -5.78
N ASP A 267 -15.50 9.78 -4.61
CA ASP A 267 -16.61 10.46 -3.92
C ASP A 267 -17.19 11.59 -4.80
N LEU A 268 -16.33 12.42 -5.41
CA LEU A 268 -16.78 13.50 -6.31
C LEU A 268 -17.40 12.98 -7.60
N ARG A 269 -16.95 11.83 -8.11
CA ARG A 269 -17.60 11.17 -9.25
C ARG A 269 -19.00 10.70 -8.89
N ARG A 270 -19.20 10.14 -7.69
CA ARG A 270 -20.54 9.76 -7.20
C ARG A 270 -21.42 10.98 -6.99
N LEU A 271 -20.89 12.06 -6.41
CA LEU A 271 -21.64 13.31 -6.26
C LEU A 271 -22.18 13.81 -7.60
N LYS A 272 -21.32 13.82 -8.63
CA LYS A 272 -21.73 14.18 -9.99
C LYS A 272 -22.88 13.32 -10.49
N GLN A 273 -22.82 12.00 -10.26
CA GLN A 273 -23.90 11.08 -10.65
C GLN A 273 -25.20 11.36 -9.88
N VAL A 274 -25.14 11.52 -8.55
CA VAL A 274 -26.34 11.83 -7.74
C VAL A 274 -27.00 13.11 -8.21
N LEU A 275 -26.22 14.18 -8.44
CA LEU A 275 -26.77 15.46 -8.87
C LEU A 275 -27.25 15.47 -10.33
N GLU A 276 -26.57 14.79 -11.24
CA GLU A 276 -26.94 14.81 -12.68
C GLU A 276 -28.00 13.80 -13.06
N THR A 277 -28.03 12.64 -12.38
CA THR A 277 -28.89 11.51 -12.76
C THR A 277 -29.82 11.03 -11.64
N GLY A 278 -29.69 11.54 -10.41
CA GLY A 278 -30.51 11.12 -9.26
C GLY A 278 -30.09 9.78 -8.64
N GLU A 279 -29.24 9.01 -9.31
CA GLU A 279 -28.77 7.69 -8.87
C GLU A 279 -27.24 7.58 -8.98
N VAL A 280 -26.62 6.79 -8.09
CA VAL A 280 -25.23 6.36 -8.22
C VAL A 280 -25.18 5.12 -9.11
N VAL A 281 -24.39 5.16 -10.19
CA VAL A 281 -24.24 4.02 -11.10
C VAL A 281 -23.54 2.87 -10.37
N ARG A 282 -24.24 1.75 -10.19
CA ARG A 282 -23.71 0.54 -9.55
C ARG A 282 -23.22 -0.45 -10.61
N SER A 283 -22.20 -1.24 -10.28
CA SER A 283 -21.69 -2.31 -11.15
C SER A 283 -22.26 -3.65 -10.69
N ASP A 284 -22.54 -4.55 -11.63
CA ASP A 284 -22.95 -5.94 -11.32
C ASP A 284 -21.93 -6.68 -10.43
N GLY A 285 -20.65 -6.29 -10.46
CA GLY A 285 -19.61 -6.85 -9.58
C GLY A 285 -19.59 -6.26 -8.15
N ALA A 286 -20.30 -5.15 -7.92
CA ALA A 286 -20.47 -4.50 -6.62
C ALA A 286 -21.88 -3.89 -6.52
N PRO A 287 -22.93 -4.72 -6.45
CA PRO A 287 -24.32 -4.27 -6.62
C PRO A 287 -24.86 -3.47 -5.44
N TRP A 288 -24.18 -3.52 -4.30
CA TRP A 288 -24.38 -2.68 -3.12
C TRP A 288 -23.44 -1.47 -3.08
N GLY A 289 -22.68 -1.22 -4.16
CA GLY A 289 -21.71 -0.13 -4.27
C GLY A 289 -20.43 -0.35 -3.45
N LYS A 290 -19.54 0.66 -3.46
CA LYS A 290 -18.35 0.70 -2.61
C LYS A 290 -18.69 1.19 -1.20
N ARG A 291 -19.52 0.50 -0.42
CA ARG A 291 -19.65 0.81 1.02
C ARG A 291 -18.50 0.16 1.78
N ALA A 292 -17.85 0.90 2.69
CA ALA A 292 -16.65 0.46 3.42
C ALA A 292 -16.80 -0.91 4.13
N ARG A 293 -18.01 -1.25 4.59
CA ARG A 293 -18.34 -2.56 5.21
C ARG A 293 -18.50 -3.72 4.22
N ALA A 294 -18.74 -3.44 2.94
CA ALA A 294 -19.04 -4.45 1.91
C ALA A 294 -17.88 -4.72 0.92
N GLU A 295 -16.78 -3.96 1.02
CA GLU A 295 -15.63 -4.08 0.11
C GLU A 295 -14.83 -5.37 0.32
N PHE A 296 -14.97 -6.01 1.48
CA PHE A 296 -14.33 -7.28 1.81
C PHE A 296 -15.41 -8.29 2.22
N PRO A 297 -15.99 -9.03 1.25
CA PRO A 297 -15.22 -9.76 0.25
C PRO A 297 -15.58 -9.38 -1.20
N GLN A 298 -14.59 -8.92 -1.98
CA GLN A 298 -14.73 -8.88 -3.44
C GLN A 298 -14.92 -10.28 -3.98
N ARG A 299 -16.01 -10.49 -4.72
CA ARG A 299 -16.31 -11.74 -5.42
C ARG A 299 -16.04 -11.55 -6.91
N PRO A 300 -15.66 -12.62 -7.64
CA PRO A 300 -15.68 -12.60 -9.10
C PRO A 300 -17.05 -12.13 -9.60
N ALA A 301 -17.10 -11.34 -10.67
CA ALA A 301 -18.36 -10.89 -11.26
C ALA A 301 -19.18 -12.12 -11.68
N GLN A 302 -20.24 -12.41 -10.92
CA GLN A 302 -21.23 -13.44 -11.21
C GLN A 302 -22.62 -12.78 -11.18
N PRO A 303 -23.60 -13.28 -11.95
CA PRO A 303 -24.97 -12.80 -11.87
C PRO A 303 -25.49 -12.95 -10.43
N LEU A 304 -26.15 -11.90 -9.92
CA LEU A 304 -26.79 -11.96 -8.61
C LEU A 304 -27.89 -13.03 -8.58
N SER A 305 -27.95 -13.77 -7.48
CA SER A 305 -29.12 -14.60 -7.18
C SER A 305 -30.35 -13.74 -6.86
N ASP A 306 -31.55 -14.31 -7.00
CA ASP A 306 -32.80 -13.59 -6.71
C ASP A 306 -32.86 -13.07 -5.26
N ALA A 307 -32.34 -13.85 -4.30
CA ALA A 307 -32.22 -13.44 -2.91
C ALA A 307 -31.23 -12.27 -2.69
N GLU A 308 -30.16 -12.17 -3.50
CA GLU A 308 -29.21 -11.05 -3.44
C GLU A 308 -29.77 -9.78 -4.09
N ARG A 309 -30.62 -9.93 -5.11
CA ARG A 309 -31.35 -8.81 -5.71
C ARG A 309 -32.36 -8.22 -4.75
N GLU A 310 -33.13 -9.06 -4.05
CA GLU A 310 -34.07 -8.61 -3.01
C GLU A 310 -33.35 -7.86 -1.88
N LYS A 311 -32.19 -8.36 -1.45
CA LYS A 311 -31.40 -7.74 -0.37
C LYS A 311 -30.78 -6.39 -0.74
N GLY A 312 -30.60 -6.11 -2.03
CA GLY A 312 -30.04 -4.86 -2.55
C GLY A 312 -31.06 -3.74 -2.75
N ALA A 313 -32.36 -4.05 -2.72
CA ALA A 313 -33.43 -3.07 -2.86
C ALA A 313 -33.64 -2.23 -1.57
N ASP A 314 -33.35 -2.82 -0.41
CA ASP A 314 -33.55 -2.22 0.92
C ASP A 314 -32.26 -1.68 1.58
N ALA A 315 -31.12 -1.68 0.85
CA ALA A 315 -29.80 -1.27 1.35
C ALA A 315 -29.30 0.02 0.69
#